data_AF-A0A417WD11-F1
#
_entry.id   AF-A0A417WD11-F1
#
_cell.length_a   1.000
_cell.length_b   1.000
_cell.length_c   1.000
_cell.angle_alpha   90.00
_cell.angle_beta   90.00
_cell.angle_gamma   90.00
#
_symmetry.space_group_name_H-M   'P 1'
#
loop_
_entity.id
_entity.type
_entity.pdbx_description
1 polymer ?
#
loop_
_entity_poly.entity_id
_entity_poly.type
_entity_poly.pdbx_seq_one_letter_code
_entity_poly.pdbx_strand_id
1 'polypeptide(L)'
;MMAEVYNAPELKCIYCKSECPIGKELPIATEAGNIEGITVRMLSGLEDEKIDKIQKTLLRIAEDGKVEAAEREELKEMVQSLDGVYKAITELRMMAERK
;
A
#
# COMPACT_ATOMS: atom_id res chain seq x y z
N MET A 1 -19.34 9.19 -10.72
CA MET A 1 -18.32 10.24 -10.42
C MET A 1 -17.67 10.73 -11.71
N MET A 2 -17.03 11.91 -11.73
CA MET A 2 -16.30 12.38 -12.92
C MET A 2 -15.25 11.38 -13.43
N ALA A 3 -14.59 10.65 -12.52
CA ALA A 3 -13.67 9.56 -12.85
C ALA A 3 -14.30 8.47 -13.73
N GLU A 4 -15.58 8.14 -13.50
CA GLU A 4 -16.30 7.14 -14.30
C GLU A 4 -16.75 7.70 -15.65
N VAL A 5 -17.13 8.98 -15.68
CA VAL A 5 -17.56 9.68 -16.92
C VAL A 5 -16.39 9.84 -17.89
N TYR A 6 -15.20 10.15 -17.39
CA TYR A 6 -13.99 10.30 -18.19
C TYR A 6 -13.17 9.02 -18.34
N ASN A 7 -13.62 7.89 -17.76
CA ASN A 7 -12.87 6.64 -17.73
C ASN A 7 -11.42 6.83 -17.21
N ALA A 8 -11.27 7.70 -16.20
CA ALA A 8 -9.99 8.16 -15.66
C ALA A 8 -9.95 7.87 -14.15
N PRO A 9 -9.62 6.63 -13.74
CA PRO A 9 -9.57 6.24 -12.33
C PRO A 9 -8.52 7.01 -11.53
N GLU A 10 -7.46 7.53 -12.17
CA GLU A 10 -6.47 8.41 -11.53
C GLU A 10 -7.13 9.59 -10.81
N LEU A 11 -8.20 10.17 -11.37
CA LEU A 11 -8.87 11.34 -10.79
C LEU A 11 -9.38 11.07 -9.37
N LYS A 12 -9.86 9.84 -9.13
CA LYS A 12 -10.32 9.42 -7.80
C LYS A 12 -9.15 9.29 -6.84
N CYS A 13 -8.05 8.66 -7.28
CA CYS A 13 -6.86 8.49 -6.46
C CYS A 13 -6.18 9.82 -6.15
N ILE A 14 -6.11 10.75 -7.12
CA ILE A 14 -5.62 12.12 -6.95
C ILE A 14 -6.47 12.86 -5.92
N TYR A 15 -7.81 12.79 -6.01
CA TYR A 15 -8.68 13.40 -5.01
C TYR A 15 -8.44 12.83 -3.62
N CYS A 16 -8.35 11.50 -3.50
CA CYS A 16 -8.05 10.85 -2.21
C CYS A 16 -6.69 11.27 -1.65
N LYS A 17 -5.66 11.42 -2.49
CA LYS A 17 -4.32 11.78 -2.03
C LYS A 17 -4.15 13.28 -1.75
N SER A 18 -4.84 14.15 -2.47
CA SER A 18 -4.60 15.60 -2.47
C SER A 18 -5.67 16.42 -1.75
N GLU A 19 -6.93 15.97 -1.74
CA GLU A 19 -8.05 16.73 -1.19
C GLU A 19 -8.59 16.09 0.10
N CYS A 20 -8.68 14.76 0.14
CA CYS A 20 -9.22 14.05 1.30
C CYS A 20 -8.26 14.15 2.51
N PRO A 21 -8.71 14.71 3.65
CA PRO A 21 -7.87 14.85 4.84
C PRO A 21 -7.41 13.49 5.40
N ILE A 22 -8.20 12.43 5.21
CA ILE A 22 -7.86 11.06 5.62
C ILE A 22 -6.91 10.41 4.60
N GLY A 23 -7.17 10.61 3.31
CA GLY A 23 -6.41 9.93 2.24
C GLY A 23 -5.03 10.51 1.98
N LYS A 24 -4.76 11.75 2.42
CA LYS A 24 -3.43 12.38 2.38
C LYS A 24 -2.36 11.54 3.08
N GLU A 25 -2.72 10.92 4.19
CA GLU A 25 -1.81 10.10 5.01
C GLU A 25 -1.62 8.68 4.44
N LEU A 26 -2.49 8.23 3.54
CA LEU A 26 -2.42 6.89 2.96
C LEU A 26 -1.43 6.82 1.78
N PRO A 27 -0.75 5.68 1.56
CA PRO A 27 0.20 5.46 0.46
C PRO A 27 -0.52 5.14 -0.87
N ILE A 28 -1.45 6.01 -1.26
CA ILE A 28 -2.25 5.89 -2.49
C ILE A 28 -1.41 6.34 -3.68
N ALA A 29 -1.32 5.50 -4.72
CA ALA A 29 -0.73 5.90 -5.99
C ALA A 29 -1.62 6.90 -6.72
N THR A 30 -1.04 7.93 -7.36
CA THR A 30 -1.80 8.95 -8.11
C THR A 30 -1.86 8.68 -9.61
N GLU A 31 -1.07 7.71 -10.08
CA GLU A 31 -0.97 7.30 -11.48
C GLU A 31 -0.73 5.79 -11.53
N ALA A 32 -1.24 5.13 -12.56
CA ALA A 32 -0.90 3.73 -12.84
C ALA A 32 0.35 3.65 -13.73
N GLY A 33 1.40 2.97 -13.25
CA GLY A 33 2.55 2.60 -14.08
C GLY A 33 2.25 1.46 -15.07
N ASN A 34 3.29 0.99 -15.76
CA ASN A 34 3.18 -0.17 -16.63
C ASN A 34 3.02 -1.47 -15.82
N ILE A 35 2.33 -2.47 -16.39
CA ILE A 35 2.02 -3.73 -15.73
C ILE A 35 3.27 -4.49 -15.28
N GLU A 36 4.36 -4.43 -16.05
CA GLU A 36 5.64 -5.05 -15.72
C GLU A 36 6.22 -4.43 -14.44
N GLY A 37 6.19 -3.10 -14.33
CA GLY A 37 6.69 -2.37 -13.17
C GLY A 37 5.85 -2.62 -11.92
N ILE A 38 4.52 -2.67 -12.07
CA ILE A 38 3.60 -2.99 -10.98
C ILE A 38 3.84 -4.43 -10.49
N THR A 39 3.97 -5.37 -11.42
CA THR A 39 4.21 -6.79 -11.12
C THR A 39 5.53 -6.96 -10.34
N VAL A 40 6.61 -6.33 -10.78
CA VAL A 40 7.90 -6.39 -10.08
C VAL A 40 7.81 -5.81 -8.67
N ARG A 41 7.17 -4.66 -8.48
CA ARG A 41 6.98 -4.06 -7.14
C ARG A 41 6.14 -4.96 -6.25
N MET A 42 5.07 -5.54 -6.78
CA MET A 42 4.16 -6.39 -6.04
C MET A 42 4.84 -7.69 -5.61
N LEU A 43 5.54 -8.37 -6.53
CA LEU A 43 6.29 -9.59 -6.21
C LEU A 43 7.46 -9.32 -5.27
N SER A 44 8.19 -8.21 -5.44
CA SER A 44 9.28 -7.84 -4.53
C SER A 44 8.78 -7.50 -3.12
N GLY A 45 7.60 -6.90 -2.99
CA GLY A 45 7.00 -6.61 -1.68
C GLY A 45 6.38 -7.83 -1.00
N LEU A 46 5.93 -8.81 -1.79
CA LEU A 46 5.35 -10.08 -1.32
C LEU A 46 6.37 -11.23 -1.26
N GLU A 47 7.66 -10.92 -1.36
CA GLU A 47 8.75 -11.90 -1.25
C GLU A 47 8.64 -12.69 0.07
N ASP A 48 8.77 -14.03 -0.02
CA ASP A 48 8.53 -14.94 1.10
C ASP A 48 9.34 -14.56 2.36
N GLU A 49 10.60 -14.15 2.20
CA GLU A 49 11.44 -13.72 3.32
C GLU A 49 10.93 -12.46 4.01
N LYS A 50 10.34 -11.51 3.26
CA LYS A 50 9.76 -10.30 3.84
C LYS A 50 8.47 -10.62 4.57
N ILE A 51 7.63 -11.45 3.97
CA ILE A 51 6.37 -11.87 4.58
C ILE A 51 6.62 -12.70 5.84
N ASP A 52 7.58 -13.62 5.82
CA ASP A 52 7.98 -14.41 6.99
C ASP A 52 8.50 -13.52 8.13
N LYS A 53 9.31 -12.50 7.83
CA LYS A 53 9.74 -11.50 8.81
C LYS A 53 8.56 -10.73 9.41
N ILE A 54 7.66 -10.21 8.56
CA ILE A 54 6.45 -9.50 8.99
C ILE A 54 5.61 -10.39 9.92
N GLN A 55 5.40 -11.66 9.55
CA GLN A 55 4.63 -12.63 10.34
C GLN A 55 5.28 -12.87 11.71
N LYS A 56 6.59 -13.14 11.76
CA LYS A 56 7.31 -13.39 13.02
C LYS A 56 7.31 -12.18 13.94
N THR A 57 7.53 -10.98 13.40
CA THR A 57 7.50 -9.74 14.17
C THR A 57 6.10 -9.47 14.73
N LEU A 58 5.04 -9.64 13.94
CA LEU A 58 3.65 -9.51 14.42
C LEU A 58 3.32 -10.53 15.50
N LEU A 59 3.72 -11.78 15.33
CA LEU A 59 3.54 -12.83 16.34
C LEU A 59 4.20 -12.44 17.66
N ARG A 60 5.47 -12.00 17.61
CA ARG A 60 6.22 -11.60 18.81
C ARG A 60 5.58 -10.41 19.53
N ILE A 61 5.18 -9.37 18.80
CA ILE A 61 4.49 -8.19 19.37
C ILE A 61 3.09 -8.56 19.90
N ALA A 62 2.44 -9.57 19.30
CA ALA A 62 1.12 -10.01 19.76
C ALA A 62 1.18 -10.89 21.01
N GLU A 63 2.31 -11.56 21.28
CA GLU A 63 2.48 -12.49 22.41
C GLU A 63 2.35 -11.81 23.78
N ASP A 64 2.81 -10.56 23.92
CA ASP A 64 2.72 -9.80 25.17
C ASP A 64 1.46 -8.90 25.25
N GLY A 65 0.75 -8.74 24.13
CA GLY A 65 -0.44 -7.92 23.99
C GLY A 65 -0.20 -6.41 24.12
N LYS A 66 1.05 -5.93 24.08
CA LYS A 66 1.41 -4.52 24.27
C LYS A 66 2.55 -4.13 23.35
N VAL A 67 2.33 -3.10 22.53
CA VAL A 67 3.42 -2.53 21.72
C VAL A 67 4.35 -1.71 22.62
N GLU A 68 5.51 -2.27 22.96
CA GLU A 68 6.54 -1.58 23.74
C GLU A 68 7.24 -0.49 22.92
N ALA A 69 7.89 0.47 23.61
CA ALA A 69 8.57 1.58 22.93
C ALA A 69 9.68 1.12 21.98
N ALA A 70 10.34 0.01 22.29
CA ALA A 70 11.37 -0.60 21.45
C ALA A 70 10.78 -1.24 20.18
N GLU A 71 9.57 -1.79 20.26
CA GLU A 71 8.91 -2.49 19.16
C GLU A 71 8.20 -1.54 18.19
N ARG A 72 7.97 -0.29 18.59
CA ARG A 72 7.34 0.72 17.74
C ARG A 72 8.11 0.97 16.45
N GLU A 73 9.44 0.97 16.50
CA GLU A 73 10.25 1.16 15.30
C GLU A 73 10.18 -0.07 14.38
N GLU A 74 10.22 -1.30 14.93
CA GLU A 74 10.05 -2.53 14.16
C GLU A 74 8.67 -2.61 13.50
N LEU A 75 7.62 -2.25 14.24
CA LEU A 75 6.25 -2.18 13.73
C LEU A 75 6.14 -1.15 12.59
N LYS A 76 6.84 -0.02 12.70
CA LYS A 76 6.84 1.03 11.69
C LYS A 76 7.57 0.61 10.41
N GLU A 77 8.72 -0.05 10.51
CA GLU A 77 9.43 -0.62 9.35
C GLU A 77 8.58 -1.65 8.61
N MET A 78 7.86 -2.48 9.36
CA MET A 78 6.93 -3.46 8.83
C MET A 78 5.75 -2.79 8.09
N VAL A 79 5.14 -1.77 8.68
CA VAL A 79 4.06 -0.99 8.04
C VAL A 79 4.57 -0.32 6.76
N GLN A 80 5.76 0.29 6.78
CA GLN A 80 6.35 0.89 5.58
C GLN A 80 6.56 -0.12 4.44
N SER A 81 6.92 -1.36 4.78
CA SER A 81 7.05 -2.43 3.79
C SER A 81 5.69 -2.77 3.15
N LEU A 82 4.64 -2.86 3.98
CA LEU A 82 3.27 -3.10 3.52
C LEU A 82 2.70 -1.92 2.72
N ASP A 83 3.06 -0.68 3.05
CA ASP A 83 2.67 0.52 2.32
C ASP A 83 3.14 0.49 0.86
N GLY A 84 4.33 -0.05 0.61
CA GLY A 84 4.86 -0.27 -0.74
C GLY A 84 3.98 -1.22 -1.56
N VAL A 85 3.52 -2.31 -0.93
CA VAL A 85 2.59 -3.27 -1.55
C VAL A 85 1.22 -2.63 -1.78
N TYR A 86 0.70 -1.86 -0.80
CA TYR A 86 -0.57 -1.15 -0.93
C TYR A 86 -0.57 -0.17 -2.11
N LYS A 87 0.54 0.54 -2.31
CA LYS A 87 0.70 1.43 -3.45
C LYS A 87 0.60 0.67 -4.77
N ALA A 88 1.31 -0.47 -4.89
CA ALA A 88 1.24 -1.33 -6.07
C ALA A 88 -0.17 -1.89 -6.32
N ILE A 89 -0.90 -2.28 -5.27
CA ILE A 89 -2.31 -2.71 -5.36
C ILE A 89 -3.19 -1.58 -5.90
N THR A 90 -2.97 -0.35 -5.44
CA THR A 90 -3.74 0.82 -5.89
C THR A 90 -3.51 1.09 -7.38
N GLU A 91 -2.27 0.97 -7.86
CA GLU A 91 -1.94 1.05 -9.29
C GLU A 91 -2.63 -0.04 -10.10
N LEU A 92 -2.54 -1.29 -9.64
CA LEU A 92 -3.16 -2.43 -10.30
C LEU A 92 -4.68 -2.28 -10.41
N ARG A 93 -5.31 -1.76 -9.35
CA ARG A 93 -6.73 -1.41 -9.33
C ARG A 93 -7.07 -0.32 -10.34
N MET A 94 -6.26 0.74 -10.43
CA MET A 94 -6.45 1.78 -11.44
C MET A 94 -6.37 1.21 -12.85
N MET A 95 -5.44 0.31 -13.14
CA MET A 95 -5.38 -0.37 -14.45
C MET A 95 -6.64 -1.19 -14.74
N ALA A 96 -7.17 -1.92 -13.76
CA ALA A 96 -8.38 -2.72 -13.93
C ALA A 96 -9.65 -1.87 -14.12
N GLU A 97 -9.68 -0.66 -13.58
CA GLU A 97 -10.82 0.27 -13.70
C GLU A 97 -10.81 1.07 -15.02
N ARG A 98 -9.67 1.15 -15.73
CA ARG A 98 -9.61 1.73 -17.09
C ARG A 98 -10.30 0.78 -18.08
N LYS A 99 -11.47 1.17 -18.62
CA LYS A 99 -12.18 0.43 -19.70
C LYS A 99 -11.59 0.66 -21.08
#